data_AF-A0A0D0B4I0-F1
#
_entry.id   AF-A0A0D0B4I0-F1
#
_cell.length_a   1.000
_cell.length_b   1.000
_cell.length_c   1.000
_cell.angle_alpha   90.00
_cell.angle_beta   90.00
_cell.angle_gamma   90.00
#
_symmetry.space_group_name_H-M   'P 1'
#
loop_
_entity.id
_entity.type
_entity.pdbx_description
1 polymer ?
#
loop_
_entity_poly.entity_id
_entity_poly.type
_entity_poly.pdbx_seq_one_letter_code
_entity_poly.pdbx_strand_id
1 'polypeptide(L)'
;LDWVGKSSEFNSCLPADITSYQVPPWLPSLSEDDIQTSVSSLQDSVVIEMTSGLYPELGSLSAARFAHRRLHLPCIAFLVTEVRGRPGQDKGAKFMYQVKAKGLHDLLITTEDRLIQFWPGRPALQTFYLVRPWNQKGTVDSESHSRALRLLVRLGQSFGAFLLAQQRGGEYKRIASDHVIVAQVKDIAFVRDIDVRTLEIL
;
A
#
# COMPACT_ATOMS: atom_id res chain seq x y z
N LEU A 1 0.71 -0.66 -9.36
CA LEU A 1 1.59 -1.83 -9.22
C LEU A 1 0.80 -2.85 -8.41
N ASP A 2 0.45 -3.98 -9.01
CA ASP A 2 -0.33 -5.02 -8.35
C ASP A 2 0.41 -6.36 -8.41
N TRP A 3 0.12 -7.25 -7.48
CA TRP A 3 0.72 -8.58 -7.44
C TRP A 3 -0.10 -9.50 -8.33
N VAL A 4 0.36 -9.65 -9.57
CA VAL A 4 -0.18 -10.61 -10.53
C VAL A 4 0.69 -11.86 -10.48
N GLY A 5 0.10 -13.01 -10.13
CA GLY A 5 0.80 -14.29 -10.12
C GLY A 5 -0.12 -15.44 -9.65
N LYS A 6 0.24 -16.68 -9.97
CA LYS A 6 -0.50 -17.87 -9.52
C LYS A 6 -0.38 -17.98 -8.00
N SER A 7 -1.49 -18.17 -7.30
CA SER A 7 -1.53 -18.43 -5.86
C SER A 7 -0.54 -19.54 -5.46
N SER A 8 0.20 -19.34 -4.37
CA SER A 8 1.16 -20.33 -3.85
C SER A 8 0.43 -21.50 -3.21
N GLU A 9 0.92 -22.72 -3.42
CA GLU A 9 0.45 -23.92 -2.72
C GLU A 9 0.67 -23.84 -1.20
N PHE A 10 1.62 -23.01 -0.76
CA PHE A 10 1.92 -22.80 0.65
C PHE A 10 1.11 -21.67 1.28
N ASN A 11 0.79 -20.63 0.50
CA ASN A 11 0.06 -19.45 0.94
C ASN A 11 -0.94 -19.03 -0.13
N SER A 12 -2.23 -19.35 0.08
CA SER A 12 -3.29 -19.05 -0.90
C SER A 12 -3.43 -17.54 -1.23
N CYS A 13 -2.93 -16.68 -0.34
CA CYS A 13 -3.04 -15.23 -0.41
C CYS A 13 -1.87 -14.53 -1.11
N LEU A 14 -0.79 -15.26 -1.43
CA LEU A 14 0.42 -14.74 -2.05
C LEU A 14 0.74 -15.53 -3.32
N PRO A 15 1.16 -14.89 -4.42
CA PRO A 15 1.58 -15.59 -5.61
C PRO A 15 2.86 -16.40 -5.33
N ALA A 16 2.90 -17.60 -5.90
CA ALA A 16 4.01 -18.56 -5.83
C ALA A 16 5.32 -17.98 -6.37
N ASP A 17 5.21 -17.14 -7.40
CA ASP A 17 6.32 -16.43 -8.03
C ASP A 17 5.99 -14.94 -8.12
N ILE A 18 6.99 -14.10 -7.82
CA ILE A 18 6.88 -12.64 -8.01
C ILE A 18 7.20 -12.34 -9.48
N THR A 19 6.23 -12.50 -10.38
CA THR A 19 6.33 -11.78 -11.65
C THR A 19 6.23 -10.28 -11.36
N SER A 20 7.17 -9.50 -11.88
CA SER A 20 7.28 -8.06 -11.66
C SER A 20 5.91 -7.38 -11.71
N TYR A 21 5.64 -6.51 -10.75
CA TYR A 21 4.44 -5.67 -10.68
C TYR A 21 4.02 -5.15 -12.06
N GLN A 22 2.88 -5.62 -12.56
CA GLN A 22 2.22 -4.94 -13.66
C GLN A 22 1.44 -3.76 -13.09
N VAL A 23 1.33 -2.68 -13.86
CA VAL A 23 0.27 -1.70 -13.61
C VAL A 23 -1.02 -2.39 -14.05
N PRO A 24 -1.90 -2.81 -13.12
CA PRO A 24 -3.15 -3.41 -13.53
C PRO A 24 -3.90 -2.46 -14.48
N PRO A 25 -4.58 -2.98 -15.52
CA PRO A 25 -5.28 -2.16 -16.53
C PRO A 25 -6.33 -1.21 -15.96
N TRP A 26 -6.78 -1.46 -14.74
CA TRP A 26 -7.86 -0.75 -14.07
C TRP A 26 -7.36 0.29 -13.04
N LEU A 27 -6.04 0.41 -12.83
CA LEU A 27 -5.48 1.57 -12.13
C LEU A 27 -5.27 2.71 -13.15
N PRO A 28 -5.82 3.91 -12.91
CA PRO A 28 -5.51 5.05 -13.75
C PRO A 28 -4.03 5.41 -13.62
N SER A 29 -3.26 5.19 -14.69
CA SER A 29 -1.89 5.70 -14.81
C SER A 29 -1.93 7.10 -15.41
N LEU A 30 -1.36 8.10 -14.73
CA LEU A 30 -1.12 9.41 -15.36
C LEU A 30 -0.17 9.25 -16.55
N SER A 31 -0.41 10.01 -17.61
CA SER A 31 0.52 10.14 -18.73
C SER A 31 1.83 10.82 -18.28
N GLU A 32 2.93 10.64 -19.01
CA GLU A 32 4.20 11.33 -18.68
C GLU A 32 4.05 12.86 -18.77
N ASP A 33 3.19 13.38 -19.64
CA ASP A 33 2.91 14.82 -19.76
C ASP A 33 2.18 15.36 -18.53
N ASP A 34 1.20 14.61 -18.00
CA ASP A 34 0.50 14.98 -16.78
C ASP A 34 1.39 14.87 -15.54
N ILE A 35 2.29 13.86 -15.51
CA ILE A 35 3.32 13.73 -14.48
C ILE A 35 4.24 14.95 -14.51
N GLN A 36 4.70 15.36 -15.69
CA GLN A 36 5.59 16.50 -15.86
C GLN A 36 4.91 17.82 -15.45
N THR A 37 3.61 17.96 -15.76
CA THR A 37 2.80 19.10 -15.32
C THR A 37 2.68 19.14 -13.79
N SER A 38 2.43 17.99 -13.17
CA SER A 38 2.35 17.85 -11.70
C SER A 38 3.69 18.07 -11.01
N VAL A 39 4.80 17.64 -11.61
CA VAL A 39 6.16 17.94 -11.12
C VAL A 39 6.42 19.44 -11.15
N SER A 40 5.99 20.13 -12.21
CA SER A 40 6.19 21.57 -12.36
C SER A 40 5.41 22.38 -11.33
N SER A 41 4.21 21.93 -10.92
CA SER A 41 3.44 22.56 -9.84
C SER A 41 3.98 22.25 -8.44
N LEU A 42 4.77 21.19 -8.28
CA LEU A 42 5.36 20.75 -7.01
C LEU A 42 6.77 21.30 -6.73
N GLN A 43 7.29 22.20 -7.57
CA GLN A 43 8.59 22.87 -7.37
C GLN A 43 8.59 23.89 -6.21
N ASP A 44 7.75 23.69 -5.19
CA ASP A 44 7.81 24.46 -3.95
C ASP A 44 8.98 23.95 -3.09
N SER A 45 9.80 24.89 -2.60
CA SER A 45 10.87 24.68 -1.62
C SER A 45 10.51 23.73 -0.47
N VAL A 46 9.27 23.80 0.03
CA VAL A 46 8.78 23.01 1.15
C VAL A 46 8.61 21.53 0.76
N VAL A 47 8.22 21.25 -0.48
CA VAL A 47 8.07 19.89 -1.04
C VAL A 47 9.43 19.29 -1.34
N ILE A 48 10.36 20.11 -1.83
CA ILE A 48 11.73 19.71 -2.17
C ILE A 48 12.45 19.17 -0.93
N GLU A 49 12.34 19.85 0.21
CA GLU A 49 12.96 19.40 1.48
C GLU A 49 12.43 18.03 1.91
N MET A 50 11.11 17.78 1.79
CA MET A 50 10.49 16.48 2.12
C MET A 50 11.06 15.34 1.27
N THR A 51 11.26 15.60 -0.02
CA THR A 51 11.77 14.56 -0.93
C THR A 51 13.20 14.14 -0.63
N SER A 52 13.99 15.04 -0.05
CA SER A 52 15.40 14.77 0.25
C SER A 52 15.60 13.70 1.33
N GLY A 53 14.66 13.56 2.27
CA GLY A 53 14.72 12.58 3.36
C GLY A 53 14.13 11.21 2.98
N LEU A 54 13.02 11.20 2.23
CA LEU A 54 12.32 9.96 1.87
C LEU A 54 12.98 9.18 0.74
N TYR A 55 13.64 9.88 -0.19
CA TYR A 55 14.24 9.23 -1.35
C TYR A 55 15.39 8.27 -0.97
N PRO A 56 16.34 8.67 -0.10
CA PRO A 56 17.37 7.76 0.39
C PRO A 56 16.78 6.58 1.16
N GLU A 57 15.74 6.81 1.96
CA GLU A 57 15.08 5.75 2.75
C GLU A 57 14.46 4.68 1.85
N LEU A 58 13.65 5.08 0.86
CA LEU A 58 13.07 4.19 -0.13
C LEU A 58 14.12 3.54 -1.06
N GLY A 59 15.20 4.26 -1.37
CA GLY A 59 16.32 3.78 -2.17
C GLY A 59 17.19 2.76 -1.46
N SER A 60 17.18 2.72 -0.12
CA SER A 60 17.96 1.76 0.68
C SER A 60 17.28 0.39 0.86
N LEU A 61 15.97 0.30 0.60
CA LEU A 61 15.19 -0.92 0.85
C LEU A 61 15.56 -2.06 -0.10
N SER A 62 15.76 -3.27 0.41
CA SER A 62 15.96 -4.44 -0.44
C SER A 62 14.73 -4.70 -1.34
N ALA A 63 14.95 -5.30 -2.52
CA ALA A 63 13.84 -5.75 -3.36
C ALA A 63 12.95 -6.78 -2.66
N ALA A 64 11.66 -6.79 -3.00
CA ALA A 64 10.71 -7.80 -2.53
C ALA A 64 11.23 -9.21 -2.88
N ARG A 65 11.26 -10.10 -1.88
CA ARG A 65 11.79 -11.46 -2.04
C ARG A 65 11.08 -12.46 -1.15
N PHE A 66 11.00 -13.69 -1.62
CA PHE A 66 10.61 -14.82 -0.77
C PHE A 66 11.85 -15.46 -0.13
N ALA A 67 11.81 -15.66 1.18
CA ALA A 67 12.80 -16.42 1.91
C ALA A 67 12.11 -17.17 3.06
N HIS A 68 12.54 -18.41 3.33
CA HIS A 68 11.96 -19.23 4.41
C HIS A 68 10.42 -19.35 4.35
N ARG A 69 9.84 -19.42 3.14
CA ARG A 69 8.38 -19.46 2.90
C ARG A 69 7.62 -18.20 3.37
N ARG A 70 8.34 -17.10 3.60
CA ARG A 70 7.79 -15.80 3.94
C ARG A 70 8.11 -14.81 2.85
N LEU A 71 7.20 -13.88 2.62
CA LEU A 71 7.45 -12.74 1.77
C LEU A 71 8.05 -11.61 2.60
N HIS A 72 9.29 -11.22 2.28
CA HIS A 72 9.85 -9.96 2.73
C HIS A 72 9.42 -8.87 1.75
N LEU A 73 8.48 -8.03 2.19
CA LEU A 73 7.90 -6.97 1.39
C LEU A 73 8.40 -5.59 1.86
N PRO A 74 9.30 -4.92 1.12
CA PRO A 74 9.49 -3.49 1.29
C PRO A 74 8.18 -2.78 0.93
N CYS A 75 7.67 -1.95 1.82
CA CYS A 75 6.41 -1.26 1.62
C CYS A 75 6.34 0.05 2.39
N ILE A 76 5.36 0.86 1.98
CA ILE A 76 4.88 2.00 2.75
C ILE A 76 3.63 1.52 3.50
N ALA A 77 3.64 1.61 4.82
CA ALA A 77 2.59 1.13 5.70
C ALA A 77 1.71 2.29 6.20
N PHE A 78 0.40 2.09 6.13
CA PHE A 78 -0.60 3.03 6.63
C PHE A 78 -1.39 2.35 7.75
N LEU A 79 -1.27 2.87 8.97
CA LEU A 79 -1.99 2.33 10.13
C LEU A 79 -3.49 2.50 9.93
N VAL A 80 -4.23 1.40 10.02
CA VAL A 80 -5.69 1.41 10.00
C VAL A 80 -6.18 1.85 11.38
N THR A 81 -6.93 2.95 11.41
CA THR A 81 -7.47 3.55 12.63
C THR A 81 -8.90 3.13 12.90
N GLU A 82 -9.64 2.74 11.86
CA GLU A 82 -11.06 2.41 11.97
C GLU A 82 -11.45 1.37 10.92
N VAL A 83 -12.16 0.31 11.34
CA VAL A 83 -12.83 -0.65 10.46
C VAL A 83 -14.27 -0.81 10.94
N ARG A 84 -15.22 -0.23 10.20
CA ARG A 84 -16.65 -0.35 10.49
C ARG A 84 -17.30 -1.25 9.46
N GLY A 85 -17.82 -2.40 9.91
CA GLY A 85 -18.76 -3.17 9.12
C GLY A 85 -20.06 -2.39 8.97
N ARG A 86 -20.69 -2.43 7.80
CA ARG A 86 -22.00 -1.79 7.59
C ARG A 86 -23.11 -2.83 7.82
N PRO A 87 -23.87 -2.76 8.93
CA PRO A 87 -24.91 -3.74 9.21
C PRO A 87 -26.02 -3.64 8.15
N GLY A 88 -26.45 -4.78 7.60
CA GLY A 88 -27.64 -4.86 6.73
C GLY A 88 -27.41 -4.70 5.23
N GLN A 89 -26.15 -4.66 4.76
CA GLN A 89 -25.82 -4.67 3.33
C GLN A 89 -25.06 -5.95 2.91
N ASP A 90 -25.18 -7.01 3.70
CA ASP A 90 -24.66 -8.34 3.41
C ASP A 90 -25.48 -8.96 2.27
N LYS A 91 -25.08 -8.68 1.02
CA LYS A 91 -25.63 -9.37 -0.15
C LYS A 91 -24.93 -10.73 -0.27
N GLY A 92 -25.35 -11.70 0.53
CA GLY A 92 -24.83 -13.08 0.51
C GLY A 92 -23.61 -13.29 1.42
N ALA A 93 -22.58 -13.97 0.91
CA ALA A 93 -21.37 -14.36 1.66
C ALA A 93 -20.29 -13.25 1.77
N LYS A 94 -20.54 -12.05 1.22
CA LYS A 94 -19.60 -10.92 1.19
C LYS A 94 -20.02 -9.83 2.16
N PHE A 95 -19.06 -9.38 2.97
CA PHE A 95 -19.20 -8.31 3.94
C PHE A 95 -18.60 -7.01 3.39
N MET A 96 -19.21 -5.88 3.75
CA MET A 96 -18.74 -4.56 3.34
C MET A 96 -18.26 -3.75 4.54
N TYR A 97 -17.02 -3.28 4.46
CA TYR A 97 -16.35 -2.54 5.52
C TYR A 97 -15.90 -1.16 5.04
N GLN A 98 -16.22 -0.15 5.83
CA GLN A 98 -15.58 1.15 5.74
C GLN A 98 -14.26 1.11 6.53
N VAL A 99 -13.16 1.37 5.85
CA VAL A 99 -11.81 1.36 6.42
C VAL A 99 -11.23 2.76 6.36
N LYS A 100 -10.71 3.23 7.50
CA LYS A 100 -9.94 4.48 7.58
C LYS A 100 -8.54 4.17 8.02
N ALA A 101 -7.59 4.79 7.34
CA ALA A 101 -6.18 4.71 7.69
C ALA A 101 -5.57 6.11 7.73
N LYS A 102 -4.56 6.28 8.57
CA LYS A 102 -3.81 7.54 8.68
C LYS A 102 -3.21 7.88 7.32
N GLY A 103 -3.42 9.11 6.84
CA GLY A 103 -2.89 9.60 5.57
C GLY A 103 -3.59 9.11 4.29
N LEU A 104 -4.61 8.23 4.38
CA LEU A 104 -5.36 7.73 3.22
C LEU A 104 -6.79 8.25 3.20
N HIS A 105 -7.37 8.37 2.00
CA HIS A 105 -8.82 8.58 1.84
C HIS A 105 -9.59 7.43 2.49
N ASP A 106 -10.85 7.68 2.85
CA ASP A 106 -11.70 6.65 3.44
C ASP A 106 -12.06 5.63 2.35
N LEU A 107 -11.99 4.35 2.69
CA LEU A 107 -12.04 3.25 1.72
C LEU A 107 -13.24 2.36 2.01
N LEU A 108 -13.81 1.81 0.94
CA LEU A 108 -14.85 0.78 1.04
C LEU A 108 -14.28 -0.53 0.52
N ILE A 109 -14.20 -1.53 1.39
CA ILE A 109 -13.70 -2.86 1.07
C ILE A 109 -14.85 -3.84 1.14
N THR A 110 -15.03 -4.61 0.07
CA THR A 110 -15.92 -5.76 0.03
C THR A 110 -15.06 -7.01 0.10
N THR A 111 -15.36 -7.93 1.03
CA THR A 111 -14.59 -9.17 1.19
C THR A 111 -15.45 -10.27 1.79
N GLU A 112 -15.16 -11.51 1.46
CA GLU A 112 -15.73 -12.72 2.09
C GLU A 112 -15.15 -12.94 3.51
N ASP A 113 -13.98 -12.37 3.79
CA ASP A 113 -13.36 -12.46 5.10
C ASP A 113 -14.11 -11.64 6.14
N ARG A 114 -14.40 -12.25 7.29
CA ARG A 114 -14.89 -11.51 8.45
C ARG A 114 -13.75 -10.74 9.10
N LEU A 115 -13.65 -9.45 8.77
CA LEU A 115 -12.79 -8.53 9.50
C LEU A 115 -13.37 -8.36 10.91
N ILE A 116 -12.57 -8.67 11.93
CA ILE A 116 -12.99 -8.48 13.34
C ILE A 116 -13.28 -6.98 13.52
N GLN A 117 -14.52 -6.64 13.87
CA GLN A 117 -14.98 -5.26 13.95
C GLN A 117 -14.23 -4.48 15.04
N PHE A 118 -13.70 -3.32 14.67
CA PHE A 118 -13.13 -2.35 15.61
C PHE A 118 -14.24 -1.54 16.24
N TRP A 119 -14.28 -1.52 17.57
CA TRP A 119 -15.18 -0.64 18.32
C TRP A 119 -14.34 0.38 19.07
N PRO A 120 -14.70 1.68 19.07
CA PRO A 120 -14.00 2.72 19.85
C PRO A 120 -14.01 2.52 21.38
N GLY A 121 -14.51 1.39 21.89
CA GLY A 121 -14.54 1.03 23.31
C GLY A 121 -13.89 -0.32 23.65
N ARG A 122 -13.30 -1.02 22.67
CA ARG A 122 -12.47 -2.22 22.90
C ARG A 122 -11.23 -2.12 22.02
N PRO A 123 -10.02 -1.94 22.58
CA PRO A 123 -8.81 -1.99 21.78
C PRO A 123 -8.78 -3.36 21.10
N ALA A 124 -8.70 -3.36 19.77
CA ALA A 124 -8.55 -4.62 19.07
C ALA A 124 -7.27 -5.30 19.56
N LEU A 125 -7.34 -6.61 19.77
CA LEU A 125 -6.15 -7.42 20.08
C LEU A 125 -5.15 -7.46 18.91
N GLN A 126 -5.50 -6.88 17.75
CA GLN A 126 -4.80 -7.02 16.49
C GLN A 126 -4.69 -5.67 15.76
N THR A 127 -3.49 -5.31 15.34
CA THR A 127 -3.21 -4.08 14.57
C THR A 127 -3.30 -4.38 13.07
N PHE A 128 -3.89 -3.47 12.30
CA PHE A 128 -4.01 -3.63 10.84
C PHE A 128 -3.28 -2.52 10.10
N TYR A 129 -2.75 -2.88 8.94
CA TYR A 129 -2.05 -1.97 8.05
C TYR A 129 -2.58 -2.11 6.63
N LEU A 130 -2.82 -0.98 5.98
CA LEU A 130 -2.87 -0.92 4.53
C LEU A 130 -1.46 -0.67 4.03
N VAL A 131 -0.95 -1.55 3.17
CA VAL A 131 0.42 -1.40 2.67
C VAL A 131 0.43 -1.17 1.18
N ARG A 132 1.27 -0.22 0.76
CA ARG A 132 1.66 -0.01 -0.63
C ARG A 132 2.99 -0.71 -0.87
N PRO A 133 3.02 -1.79 -1.68
CA PRO A 133 4.27 -2.43 -2.06
C PRO A 133 5.24 -1.45 -2.74
N TRP A 134 6.51 -1.49 -2.34
CA TRP A 134 7.57 -0.69 -2.95
C TRP A 134 8.42 -1.53 -3.90
N ASN A 135 8.77 -0.96 -5.05
CA ASN A 135 9.70 -1.60 -5.99
C ASN A 135 10.79 -0.63 -6.46
N GLN A 136 12.02 -1.12 -6.49
CA GLN A 136 13.17 -0.31 -6.95
C GLN A 136 13.35 -0.33 -8.48
N LYS A 137 12.56 -1.11 -9.23
CA LYS A 137 12.74 -1.25 -10.68
C LYS A 137 12.25 0.03 -11.39
N GLY A 138 13.20 0.87 -11.80
CA GLY A 138 12.95 2.06 -12.62
C GLY A 138 13.98 3.18 -12.48
N THR A 139 15.12 2.93 -11.85
CA THR A 139 16.06 3.98 -11.39
C THR A 139 17.30 4.14 -12.27
N VAL A 140 17.18 3.90 -13.58
CA VAL A 140 18.25 4.14 -14.58
C VAL A 140 17.84 5.28 -15.51
N ASP A 141 17.83 6.52 -15.00
CA ASP A 141 18.19 7.72 -15.78
C ASP A 141 18.48 8.91 -14.84
N SER A 142 19.19 9.91 -15.35
CA SER A 142 19.84 11.01 -14.62
C SER A 142 18.87 12.09 -14.08
N GLU A 143 19.38 12.80 -13.07
CA GLU A 143 18.82 13.93 -12.30
C GLU A 143 17.91 13.58 -11.09
N SER A 144 18.55 13.48 -9.92
CA SER A 144 17.98 13.05 -8.64
C SER A 144 16.76 13.88 -8.18
N HIS A 145 16.70 15.16 -8.55
CA HIS A 145 15.64 16.07 -8.12
C HIS A 145 14.31 15.82 -8.86
N SER A 146 14.36 15.75 -10.19
CA SER A 146 13.21 15.38 -11.02
C SER A 146 12.66 14.00 -10.63
N ARG A 147 13.54 13.06 -10.31
CA ARG A 147 13.16 11.73 -9.82
C ARG A 147 12.38 11.77 -8.50
N ALA A 148 12.80 12.59 -7.55
CA ALA A 148 12.17 12.63 -6.24
C ALA A 148 10.77 13.26 -6.30
N LEU A 149 10.59 14.33 -7.10
CA LEU A 149 9.28 14.91 -7.38
C LEU A 149 8.37 13.95 -8.16
N ARG A 150 8.90 13.24 -9.16
CA ARG A 150 8.16 12.19 -9.88
C ARG A 150 7.70 11.06 -8.95
N LEU A 151 8.53 10.68 -7.98
CA LEU A 151 8.11 9.73 -6.95
C LEU A 151 6.97 10.27 -6.10
N LEU A 152 7.01 11.54 -5.67
CA LEU A 152 5.89 12.13 -4.91
C LEU A 152 4.58 12.11 -5.70
N VAL A 153 4.61 12.51 -6.98
CA VAL A 153 3.42 12.44 -7.85
C VAL A 153 2.88 11.02 -7.89
N ARG A 154 3.76 10.03 -8.08
CA ARG A 154 3.39 8.61 -8.06
C ARG A 154 2.89 8.17 -6.69
N LEU A 155 3.39 8.73 -5.59
CA LEU A 155 2.91 8.43 -4.23
C LEU A 155 1.50 8.96 -3.98
N GLY A 156 1.15 10.11 -4.54
CA GLY A 156 -0.20 10.68 -4.49
C GLY A 156 -1.24 9.95 -5.35
N GLN A 157 -0.81 9.16 -6.34
CA GLN A 157 -1.70 8.35 -7.15
C GLN A 157 -2.39 7.24 -6.35
N SER A 158 -3.57 6.84 -6.83
CA SER A 158 -4.22 5.62 -6.39
C SER A 158 -3.32 4.40 -6.61
N PHE A 159 -3.29 3.48 -5.64
CA PHE A 159 -2.45 2.29 -5.70
C PHE A 159 -3.21 1.05 -5.21
N GLY A 160 -2.79 -0.11 -5.70
CA GLY A 160 -3.23 -1.40 -5.18
C GLY A 160 -2.63 -1.62 -3.80
N ALA A 161 -3.47 -1.76 -2.79
CA ALA A 161 -3.07 -1.92 -1.39
C ALA A 161 -3.30 -3.36 -0.91
N PHE A 162 -2.51 -3.80 0.07
CA PHE A 162 -2.82 -4.98 0.85
C PHE A 162 -3.29 -4.61 2.24
N LEU A 163 -4.37 -5.26 2.68
CA LEU A 163 -4.77 -5.22 4.07
C LEU A 163 -4.05 -6.35 4.81
N LEU A 164 -3.23 -5.97 5.80
CA LEU A 164 -2.44 -6.88 6.61
C LEU A 164 -2.87 -6.81 8.06
N ALA A 165 -2.99 -7.97 8.70
CA ALA A 165 -3.22 -8.12 10.12
C ALA A 165 -1.92 -8.56 10.82
N GLN A 166 -1.46 -7.78 11.79
CA GLN A 166 -0.30 -8.13 12.60
C GLN A 166 -0.64 -9.30 13.54
N GLN A 167 0.18 -10.33 13.55
CA GLN A 167 0.06 -11.50 14.42
C GLN A 167 0.87 -11.31 15.71
N ARG A 168 0.60 -12.14 16.73
CA ARG A 168 1.32 -12.10 18.02
C ARG A 168 2.83 -12.32 17.89
N GLY A 169 3.28 -12.98 16.82
CA GLY A 169 4.69 -13.24 16.52
C GLY A 169 5.40 -12.11 15.74
N GLY A 170 4.74 -10.97 15.51
CA GLY A 170 5.27 -9.87 14.70
C GLY A 170 5.15 -10.08 13.19
N GLU A 171 4.74 -11.27 12.75
CA GLU A 171 4.42 -11.60 11.36
C GLU A 171 3.12 -10.94 10.92
N TYR A 172 2.97 -10.77 9.60
CA TYR A 172 1.78 -10.18 9.01
C TYR A 172 1.03 -11.22 8.20
N LYS A 173 -0.29 -11.25 8.32
CA LYS A 173 -1.16 -12.07 7.48
C LYS A 173 -1.97 -11.18 6.56
N ARG A 174 -1.98 -11.48 5.26
CA ARG A 174 -2.89 -10.81 4.32
C ARG A 174 -4.33 -11.25 4.57
N ILE A 175 -5.23 -10.28 4.59
CA ILE A 175 -6.67 -10.49 4.68
C ILE A 175 -7.36 -9.75 3.55
N ALA A 176 -8.61 -10.10 3.27
CA ALA A 176 -9.35 -9.60 2.11
C ALA A 176 -8.58 -9.85 0.80
N SER A 177 -7.95 -11.04 0.68
CA SER A 177 -7.18 -11.42 -0.51
C SER A 177 -8.06 -11.73 -1.72
N ASP A 178 -9.35 -11.89 -1.50
CA ASP A 178 -10.39 -12.20 -2.50
C ASP A 178 -10.81 -10.98 -3.33
N HIS A 179 -10.43 -9.76 -2.94
CA HIS A 179 -10.71 -8.54 -3.68
C HIS A 179 -9.47 -7.66 -3.81
N VAL A 180 -9.45 -6.83 -4.84
CA VAL A 180 -8.42 -5.81 -4.95
C VAL A 180 -8.84 -4.54 -4.22
N ILE A 181 -7.94 -4.02 -3.40
CA ILE A 181 -8.13 -2.81 -2.62
C ILE A 181 -7.37 -1.69 -3.32
N VAL A 182 -8.07 -0.60 -3.66
CA VAL A 182 -7.44 0.60 -4.21
C VAL A 182 -7.48 1.68 -3.15
N ALA A 183 -6.33 2.21 -2.80
CA ALA A 183 -6.20 3.30 -1.86
C ALA A 183 -5.51 4.51 -2.48
N GLN A 184 -5.76 5.69 -1.92
CA GLN A 184 -5.16 6.94 -2.36
C GLN A 184 -4.78 7.79 -1.15
N VAL A 185 -3.63 8.45 -1.23
CA VAL A 185 -3.12 9.36 -0.19
C VAL A 185 -3.97 10.64 -0.19
N LYS A 186 -4.36 11.11 1.01
CA LYS A 186 -5.21 12.30 1.21
C LYS A 186 -4.54 13.60 0.76
N ASP A 187 -3.27 13.74 1.12
CA ASP A 187 -2.47 14.94 0.84
C ASP A 187 -0.99 14.53 0.75
N ILE A 188 -0.26 15.13 -0.19
CA ILE A 188 1.18 15.00 -0.33
C ILE A 188 1.90 15.46 0.95
N ALA A 189 1.30 16.34 1.77
CA ALA A 189 1.85 16.69 3.08
C ALA A 189 1.97 15.49 4.05
N PHE A 190 1.12 14.45 3.91
CA PHE A 190 1.24 13.22 4.72
C PHE A 190 2.44 12.36 4.30
N VAL A 191 3.10 12.69 3.20
CA VAL A 191 4.31 11.99 2.75
C VAL A 191 5.44 12.12 3.78
N ARG A 192 5.48 13.22 4.57
CA ARG A 192 6.46 13.41 5.66
C ARG A 192 6.40 12.35 6.77
N ASP A 193 5.23 11.74 6.95
CA ASP A 193 4.93 10.81 8.04
C ASP A 193 4.62 9.41 7.48
N ILE A 194 5.16 9.13 6.29
CA ILE A 194 5.11 7.81 5.67
C ILE A 194 5.98 6.86 6.49
N ASP A 195 5.34 5.78 6.93
CA ASP A 195 6.00 4.70 7.64
C ASP A 195 6.56 3.69 6.64
N VAL A 196 7.86 3.76 6.37
CA VAL A 196 8.56 2.87 5.44
C VAL A 196 9.05 1.64 6.20
N ARG A 197 8.65 0.44 5.78
CA ARG A 197 9.01 -0.81 6.46
C ARG A 197 9.31 -1.94 5.49
N THR A 198 10.02 -2.95 5.99
CA THR A 198 10.05 -4.28 5.37
C THR A 198 9.24 -5.22 6.25
N LEU A 199 8.10 -5.70 5.76
CA LEU A 199 7.22 -6.59 6.50
C LEU A 199 7.41 -8.04 6.08
N GLU A 200 7.38 -8.95 7.06
CA GLU A 200 7.36 -10.38 6.82
C GLU A 200 5.92 -10.88 6.76
N ILE A 201 5.48 -11.27 5.57
CA ILE A 201 4.12 -11.72 5.31
C ILE A 201 4.10 -13.24 5.19
N LEU A 202 3.18 -13.85 5.94
CA LEU A 202 2.78 -15.26 5.85
C LEU A 202 1.77 -15.42 4.71
#